data_AF-A0A6P0UIW4-F1
#
_entry.id   AF-A0A6P0UIW4-F1
#
_cell.length_a   1.000
_cell.length_b   1.000
_cell.length_c   1.000
_cell.angle_alpha   90.00
_cell.angle_beta   90.00
_cell.angle_gamma   90.00
#
_symmetry.space_group_name_H-M   'P 1'
#
loop_
_entity.id
_entity.type
_entity.pdbx_description
1 polymer ?
#
loop_
_entity_poly.entity_id
_entity_poly.type
_entity_poly.pdbx_seq_one_letter_code
_entity_poly.pdbx_strand_id
1 'polypeptide(L)'
;MKEKEYLYKLMHSVLIQIRAEAYERNDKKSFRLCDLLHNVPLKLLTIEQDNGYIKIYQELVRYAKSNGMEPWLDSEIKEIEKS
;
A
#
# COMPACT_ATOMS: atom_id res chain seq x y z
N MET A 1 2.98 -3.65 -22.34
CA MET A 1 1.93 -4.18 -21.41
C MET A 1 2.56 -5.08 -20.35
N LYS A 2 3.47 -5.98 -20.75
CA LYS A 2 4.19 -6.86 -19.81
C LYS A 2 5.03 -6.09 -18.79
N GLU A 3 5.60 -4.96 -19.20
CA GLU A 3 6.46 -4.11 -18.37
C GLU A 3 5.68 -3.49 -17.21
N LYS A 4 4.48 -2.95 -17.47
CA LYS A 4 3.57 -2.42 -16.44
C LYS A 4 3.20 -3.52 -15.44
N GLU A 5 2.86 -4.70 -15.93
CA GLU A 5 2.57 -5.86 -15.09
C GLU A 5 3.77 -6.29 -14.24
N TYR A 6 4.97 -6.33 -14.83
CA TYR A 6 6.21 -6.64 -14.12
C TYR A 6 6.52 -5.62 -13.04
N LEU A 7 6.31 -4.32 -13.27
CA LEU A 7 6.52 -3.29 -12.27
C LEU A 7 5.60 -3.48 -11.07
N TYR A 8 4.29 -3.71 -11.27
CA TYR A 8 3.38 -3.94 -10.15
C TYR A 8 3.68 -5.23 -9.38
N LYS A 9 4.00 -6.32 -10.09
CA LYS A 9 4.39 -7.59 -9.45
C LYS A 9 5.70 -7.45 -8.67
N LEU A 10 6.67 -6.70 -9.20
CA LEU A 10 7.93 -6.41 -8.51
C LEU A 10 7.68 -5.59 -7.24
N MET A 11 6.90 -4.52 -7.32
CA MET A 11 6.55 -3.70 -6.14
C MET A 11 5.85 -4.54 -5.06
N HIS A 12 4.88 -5.36 -5.46
CA HIS A 12 4.20 -6.27 -4.55
C HIS A 12 5.18 -7.22 -3.85
N SER A 13 6.07 -7.85 -4.63
CA SER A 13 7.07 -8.78 -4.11
C SER A 13 8.03 -8.09 -3.12
N VAL A 14 8.52 -6.89 -3.46
CA VAL A 14 9.44 -6.13 -2.61
C VAL A 14 8.76 -5.73 -1.30
N LEU A 15 7.49 -5.27 -1.33
CA LEU A 15 6.75 -4.92 -0.11
C LEU A 15 6.55 -6.13 0.80
N ILE A 16 6.33 -7.33 0.24
CA ILE A 16 6.27 -8.56 1.03
C ILE A 16 7.62 -8.88 1.68
N GLN A 17 8.72 -8.76 0.93
CA GLN A 17 10.07 -9.00 1.44
C GLN A 17 10.41 -8.04 2.58
N ILE A 18 10.18 -6.73 2.40
CA ILE A 18 10.40 -5.74 3.45
C ILE A 18 9.53 -6.03 4.68
N ARG A 19 8.27 -6.45 4.50
CA ARG A 19 7.42 -6.84 5.64
C ARG A 19 8.02 -8.01 6.42
N ALA A 20 8.52 -9.03 5.74
CA ALA A 20 9.14 -10.20 6.37
C ALA A 20 10.40 -9.81 7.14
N GLU A 21 11.30 -9.05 6.51
CA GLU A 21 12.52 -8.56 7.17
C GLU A 21 12.20 -7.65 8.37
N ALA A 22 11.19 -6.79 8.24
CA ALA A 22 10.76 -5.90 9.32
C ALA A 22 10.22 -6.70 10.51
N TYR A 23 9.51 -7.80 10.26
CA TYR A 23 9.06 -8.72 11.30
C TYR A 23 10.25 -9.35 12.03
N GLU A 24 11.22 -9.90 11.29
CA GLU A 24 12.44 -10.51 11.86
C GLU A 24 13.26 -9.53 12.70
N ARG A 25 13.32 -8.26 12.29
CA ARG A 25 14.06 -7.19 12.97
C ARG A 25 13.28 -6.48 14.08
N ASN A 26 12.04 -6.89 14.36
CA ASN A 26 11.11 -6.17 15.25
C ASN A 26 10.89 -4.68 14.86
N ASP A 27 11.04 -4.33 13.58
CA ASP A 27 10.70 -3.01 13.05
C ASP A 27 9.19 -2.92 12.81
N LYS A 28 8.47 -2.48 13.85
CA LYS A 28 7.01 -2.35 13.82
C LYS A 28 6.54 -1.33 12.78
N LYS A 29 7.32 -0.27 12.50
CA LYS A 29 6.90 0.78 11.57
C LYS A 29 6.91 0.24 10.15
N SER A 30 8.05 -0.28 9.72
CA SER A 30 8.20 -0.82 8.36
C SER A 30 7.26 -2.00 8.11
N PHE A 31 7.06 -2.85 9.13
CA PHE A 31 6.09 -3.95 9.06
C PHE A 31 4.69 -3.42 8.76
N ARG A 32 4.18 -2.48 9.56
CA ARG A 32 2.81 -1.95 9.39
C ARG A 32 2.59 -1.22 8.08
N LEU A 33 3.59 -0.47 7.60
CA LEU A 33 3.52 0.24 6.33
C LEU A 33 3.46 -0.73 5.15
N CYS A 34 4.35 -1.73 5.13
CA CYS A 34 4.33 -2.74 4.09
C CYS A 34 3.07 -3.59 4.15
N ASP A 35 2.58 -3.90 5.35
CA ASP A 35 1.33 -4.63 5.54
C ASP A 35 0.11 -3.85 5.02
N LEU A 36 0.07 -2.53 5.22
CA LEU A 36 -0.97 -1.67 4.63
C LEU A 36 -0.92 -1.63 3.09
N LEU A 37 0.28 -1.57 2.51
CA LEU A 37 0.46 -1.22 1.09
C LEU A 37 0.70 -2.41 0.15
N HIS A 38 1.12 -3.58 0.66
CA HIS A 38 1.62 -4.67 -0.19
C HIS A 38 0.66 -5.10 -1.30
N ASN A 39 -0.66 -5.05 -1.09
CA ASN A 39 -1.64 -5.45 -2.10
C ASN A 39 -2.02 -4.33 -3.08
N VAL A 40 -1.67 -3.08 -2.81
CA VAL A 40 -2.02 -1.93 -3.66
C VAL A 40 -1.49 -2.10 -5.10
N PRO A 41 -0.22 -2.47 -5.34
CA PRO A 41 0.30 -2.66 -6.70
C PRO A 41 -0.52 -3.66 -7.52
N LEU A 42 -0.88 -4.81 -6.95
CA LEU A 42 -1.68 -5.81 -7.65
C LEU A 42 -3.11 -5.33 -7.93
N LYS A 43 -3.71 -4.58 -7.01
CA LYS A 43 -5.04 -3.99 -7.23
C LYS A 43 -5.00 -2.92 -8.34
N LEU A 44 -3.93 -2.12 -8.42
CA LEU A 44 -3.73 -1.15 -9.49
C LEU A 44 -3.60 -1.81 -10.87
N LEU A 45 -2.97 -2.98 -10.93
CA LEU A 45 -2.85 -3.77 -12.16
C LEU A 45 -4.21 -4.22 -12.71
N THR A 46 -5.20 -4.50 -11.83
CA THR A 46 -6.52 -5.01 -12.20
C THR A 46 -7.56 -3.91 -12.46
N ILE A 47 -7.19 -2.63 -12.46
CA ILE A 47 -8.13 -1.55 -12.71
C ILE A 47 -8.50 -1.51 -14.19
N GLU A 48 -9.78 -1.73 -14.47
CA GLU A 48 -10.36 -1.61 -15.82
C GLU A 48 -11.11 -0.28 -16.02
N GLN A 49 -11.50 0.39 -14.93
CA GLN A 49 -12.31 1.62 -14.93
C GLN A 49 -11.86 2.58 -13.83
N ASP A 50 -12.07 3.88 -14.01
CA ASP A 50 -11.62 4.93 -13.06
C ASP A 50 -12.18 4.76 -11.64
N ASN A 51 -13.35 4.14 -11.47
CA ASN A 51 -13.92 3.83 -10.15
C ASN A 51 -13.05 2.85 -9.32
N GLY A 52 -12.10 2.14 -9.96
CA GLY A 52 -11.19 1.22 -9.29
C GLY A 52 -10.24 1.92 -8.34
N TYR A 53 -9.73 3.10 -8.71
CA TYR A 53 -8.84 3.88 -7.84
C TYR A 53 -9.54 4.32 -6.56
N ILE A 54 -10.80 4.78 -6.67
CA ILE A 54 -11.62 5.19 -5.52
C ILE A 54 -11.84 4.01 -4.57
N LYS A 55 -12.15 2.82 -5.11
CA LYS A 55 -12.34 1.60 -4.30
C LYS A 55 -11.07 1.20 -3.55
N ILE A 56 -9.93 1.20 -4.24
CA ILE A 56 -8.63 0.88 -3.62
C ILE A 56 -8.32 1.86 -2.49
N TYR A 57 -8.51 3.15 -2.72
CA TYR A 57 -8.30 4.18 -1.70
C TYR A 57 -9.22 3.96 -0.49
N GLN A 58 -10.52 3.72 -0.69
CA GLN A 58 -11.46 3.45 0.39
C GLN A 58 -11.10 2.19 1.19
N GLU A 59 -10.63 1.14 0.52
CA GLU A 59 -10.11 -0.06 1.19
C GLU A 59 -8.87 0.22 2.02
N LEU A 60 -7.95 1.03 1.51
CA LEU A 60 -6.74 1.45 2.23
C LEU A 60 -7.11 2.22 3.50
N VAL A 61 -8.03 3.17 3.41
CA VAL A 61 -8.54 3.94 4.56
C VAL A 61 -9.21 3.03 5.58
N ARG A 62 -10.05 2.08 5.14
CA ARG A 62 -10.67 1.09 6.05
C ARG A 62 -9.63 0.22 6.75
N TYR A 63 -8.64 -0.27 6.00
CA TYR A 63 -7.56 -1.08 6.58
C TYR A 63 -6.74 -0.29 7.59
N ALA A 64 -6.40 0.96 7.27
CA ALA A 64 -5.67 1.84 8.16
C ALA A 64 -6.44 2.08 9.46
N LYS A 65 -7.75 2.32 9.40
CA LYS A 65 -8.63 2.44 10.56
C LYS A 65 -8.61 1.19 11.44
N SER A 66 -8.83 0.02 10.84
CA SER A 66 -8.87 -1.25 11.58
C SER A 66 -7.54 -1.61 12.25
N ASN A 67 -6.42 -1.07 11.77
CA ASN A 67 -5.08 -1.37 12.27
C ASN A 67 -4.43 -0.19 13.03
N GLY A 68 -5.17 0.88 13.34
CA GLY A 68 -4.66 2.04 14.08
C GLY A 68 -3.61 2.86 13.33
N MET A 69 -3.63 2.81 11.99
CA MET A 69 -2.73 3.53 11.08
C MET A 69 -3.37 4.78 10.47
N GLU A 70 -4.63 5.08 10.78
CA GLU A 70 -5.35 6.27 10.29
C GLU A 70 -4.58 7.58 10.52
N PRO A 71 -4.00 7.87 11.71
CA PRO A 71 -3.27 9.13 11.91
C PRO A 71 -2.05 9.27 10.99
N TRP A 72 -1.37 8.16 10.69
CA TRP A 72 -0.25 8.17 9.76
C TRP A 72 -0.75 8.43 8.33
N LEU A 73 -1.77 7.69 7.89
CA LEU A 73 -2.32 7.83 6.54
C LEU A 73 -2.83 9.26 6.29
N ASP A 74 -3.58 9.83 7.23
CA ASP A 74 -4.08 11.21 7.12
C ASP A 74 -2.95 12.24 7.07
N SER A 75 -1.86 12.01 7.80
CA SER A 75 -0.68 12.87 7.77
C SER A 75 -0.02 12.85 6.38
N GLU A 76 0.22 11.66 5.82
CA GLU A 76 0.84 11.54 4.50
C GLU A 76 -0.04 12.13 3.39
N ILE A 77 -1.36 11.93 3.45
CA ILE A 77 -2.29 12.51 2.48
C ILE A 77 -2.22 14.04 2.52
N LYS A 78 -2.21 14.64 3.72
CA LYS A 78 -2.07 16.10 3.87
C LYS A 78 -0.75 16.63 3.33
N GLU A 79 0.34 15.86 3.42
CA GLU A 79 1.61 16.26 2.84
C GLU A 79 1.58 16.17 1.30
N ILE A 80 0.96 15.13 0.74
CA ILE A 80 0.77 14.99 -0.72
C ILE A 80 -0.11 16.12 -1.28
N GLU A 81 -1.14 16.55 -0.57
CA GLU A 81 -2.01 17.67 -1.02
C GLU A 81 -1.30 19.03 -1.02
N LYS A 82 -0.15 19.16 -0.33
CA LYS A 82 0.66 20.38 -0.31
C LYS A 82 1.74 20.43 -1.39
N SER A 83 2.10 19.27 -1.98
CA SER A 83 3.15 19.15 -3.00
C SER A 83 2.62 19.42 -4.41
#